data_AF-A0A1Q8Q8T8-F1
#
_entry.id   AF-A0A1Q8Q8T8-F1
#
_cell.length_a   1.000
_cell.length_b   1.000
_cell.length_c   1.000
_cell.angle_alpha   90.00
_cell.angle_beta   90.00
_cell.angle_gamma   90.00
#
_symmetry.space_group_name_H-M   'P 1'
#
loop_
_entity.id
_entity.type
_entity.pdbx_description
1 polymer ?
#
loop_
_entity_poly.entity_id
_entity_poly.type
_entity_poly.pdbx_seq_one_letter_code
_entity_poly.pdbx_strand_id
1 'polypeptide(L)' 'MTNFILSFGNFLYFPEDKSEYIPAAFSMLVFLLMAIAVFLLIKRVSKKEEQKTKHLEEQIRKVNEKTKQ' A
#
# COMPACT_ATOMS: atom_id res chain seq x y z
N MET A 1 -9.80 25.49 -24.89
CA MET A 1 -9.11 25.82 -23.62
C MET A 1 -10.07 26.20 -22.50
N THR A 2 -11.25 26.77 -22.78
CA THR A 2 -12.28 27.14 -21.77
C THR A 2 -12.94 25.92 -21.10
N ASN A 3 -13.09 24.80 -21.81
CA ASN A 3 -13.74 23.59 -21.28
C ASN A 3 -12.92 22.84 -20.21
N PHE A 4 -11.61 23.03 -20.15
CA PHE A 4 -10.74 22.36 -19.16
C PHE A 4 -10.83 23.05 -17.80
N ILE A 5 -10.95 24.38 -17.79
CA ILE A 5 -11.06 25.19 -16.57
C ILE A 5 -12.44 25.02 -15.91
N LEU A 6 -13.50 24.87 -16.70
CA LEU A 6 -14.86 24.58 -16.21
C LEU A 6 -14.96 23.21 -15.49
N SER A 7 -14.06 22.26 -15.78
CA SER A 7 -14.04 20.95 -15.12
C SER A 7 -13.56 21.01 -13.66
N PHE A 8 -12.74 22.00 -13.28
CA PHE A 8 -12.22 22.14 -11.92
C PHE A 8 -13.18 22.91 -11.00
N GLY A 9 -14.06 23.75 -11.55
CA GLY A 9 -15.05 24.53 -10.77
C GLY A 9 -16.12 23.67 -10.09
N ASN A 10 -16.44 22.49 -10.63
CA ASN A 10 -17.42 21.57 -10.07
C ASN A 10 -16.85 20.66 -8.95
N PHE A 11 -15.55 20.69 -8.67
CA PHE A 11 -14.94 19.81 -7.66
C PHE A 11 -15.32 20.19 -6.21
N LEU A 12 -15.69 21.45 -5.98
CA LEU A 12 -16.21 21.94 -4.70
C LEU A 12 -17.74 22.09 -4.71
N TYR A 13 -18.44 21.49 -5.68
CA TYR A 13 -19.88 21.36 -5.62
C TYR A 13 -20.25 20.27 -4.60
N PHE A 14 -20.86 20.70 -3.50
CA PHE A 14 -21.43 19.78 -2.53
C PHE A 14 -22.87 19.48 -2.93
N PRO A 15 -23.21 18.23 -3.32
CA PRO A 15 -24.59 17.91 -3.63
C PRO A 15 -25.51 18.16 -2.42
N GLU A 16 -26.68 18.73 -2.71
CA GLU A 16 -27.73 19.01 -1.74
C GLU A 16 -28.34 17.70 -1.21
N ASP A 17 -28.54 16.72 -2.09
CA ASP A 17 -28.95 15.36 -1.71
C ASP A 17 -27.73 14.53 -1.30
N LYS A 18 -27.78 13.94 -0.10
CA LYS A 18 -26.70 13.12 0.45
C LYS A 18 -26.49 11.82 -0.31
N SER A 19 -27.48 11.36 -1.06
CA SER A 19 -27.44 10.13 -1.85
C SER A 19 -26.40 10.22 -2.98
N GLU A 20 -26.11 11.43 -3.46
CA GLU A 20 -25.11 11.65 -4.51
C GLU A 20 -23.66 11.41 -4.04
N TYR A 21 -23.40 11.35 -2.72
CA TYR A 21 -22.09 10.96 -2.20
C TYR A 21 -21.86 9.44 -2.16
N ILE A 22 -22.91 8.62 -2.31
CA ILE A 22 -22.81 7.15 -2.22
C ILE A 22 -21.76 6.59 -3.19
N PRO A 23 -21.71 7.01 -4.48
CA PRO A 23 -20.69 6.53 -5.41
C PRO A 23 -19.26 6.89 -4.97
N ALA A 24 -19.07 8.07 -4.38
CA ALA A 24 -17.76 8.51 -3.87
C ALA A 24 -17.34 7.71 -2.64
N ALA A 25 -18.26 7.49 -1.70
CA ALA A 25 -18.02 6.67 -0.52
C ALA A 25 -17.70 5.22 -0.88
N PHE A 26 -18.42 4.64 -1.85
CA PHE A 26 -18.14 3.31 -2.37
C PHE A 26 -16.75 3.22 -3.00
N SER A 27 -16.40 4.20 -3.84
CA SER A 27 -15.08 4.27 -4.47
C SER A 27 -13.97 4.36 -3.42
N MET A 28 -14.13 5.24 -2.43
CA MET A 28 -13.20 5.39 -1.31
C MET A 28 -13.03 4.08 -0.54
N LEU A 29 -14.15 3.37 -0.26
CA LEU A 29 -14.11 2.09 0.43
C LEU A 29 -13.32 1.04 -0.36
N VAL A 30 -13.57 0.93 -1.66
CA VAL A 30 -12.86 -0.02 -2.55
C VAL A 30 -11.35 0.29 -2.56
N PHE A 31 -10.96 1.55 -2.73
CA PHE A 31 -9.55 1.94 -2.68
C PHE A 31 -8.90 1.68 -1.32
N LEU A 32 -9.60 1.96 -0.22
CA LEU A 32 -9.12 1.70 1.13
C LEU A 32 -8.87 0.20 1.34
N LEU A 33 -9.83 -0.65 0.94
CA LEU A 33 -9.69 -2.10 1.05
C LEU A 33 -8.52 -2.62 0.21
N MET A 34 -8.34 -2.11 -1.01
CA MET A 34 -7.20 -2.46 -1.85
C MET A 34 -5.87 -2.02 -1.23
N ALA A 35 -5.79 -0.80 -0.69
CA ALA A 35 -4.58 -0.30 -0.03
C ALA A 35 -4.19 -1.18 1.17
N ILE A 36 -5.17 -1.55 2.01
CA ILE A 36 -4.95 -2.46 3.13
C ILE A 36 -4.49 -3.83 2.63
N ALA A 37 -5.13 -4.39 1.60
CA ALA A 37 -4.76 -5.67 1.03
C ALA A 37 -3.31 -5.68 0.52
N VAL A 38 -2.92 -4.65 -0.26
CA VAL A 38 -1.55 -4.50 -0.77
C VAL A 38 -0.55 -4.35 0.37
N PHE A 39 -0.86 -3.52 1.37
CA PHE A 39 0.01 -3.36 2.54
C PHE A 39 0.24 -4.68 3.28
N LEU A 40 -0.81 -5.49 3.46
CA LEU A 40 -0.70 -6.80 4.09
C LEU A 40 0.10 -7.80 3.22
N LEU A 41 -0.05 -7.75 1.90
CA LEU A 41 0.73 -8.57 0.98
C LEU A 41 2.22 -8.24 1.07
N ILE A 42 2.58 -6.96 0.99
CA ILE A 42 3.96 -6.49 1.12
C ILE A 42 4.54 -6.96 2.47
N LYS A 43 3.83 -6.72 3.57
CA LYS A 43 4.26 -7.15 4.92
C LYS A 43 4.54 -8.66 4.99
N ARG A 44 3.73 -9.49 4.34
CA ARG A 44 3.94 -10.95 4.31
C ARG A 44 5.19 -11.32 3.52
N VAL A 45 5.40 -10.70 2.36
CA VAL A 45 6.60 -10.94 1.54
C VAL A 45 7.86 -10.50 2.30
N SER A 46 7.85 -9.29 2.88
CA SER A 46 9.00 -8.78 3.65
C SER A 46 9.40 -9.71 4.79
N LYS A 47 8.43 -10.29 5.53
CA LYS A 47 8.72 -11.25 6.60
C LYS A 47 9.40 -12.53 6.08
N LYS A 48 9.01 -13.02 4.90
CA LYS A 48 9.63 -14.21 4.30
C LYS A 48 11.08 -13.93 3.90
N GLU A 49 11.34 -12.77 3.32
CA GLU A 49 12.69 -12.36 2.95
C GLU A 49 13.56 -12.12 4.18
N GLU A 50 13.03 -11.50 5.24
CA GLU A 50 13.74 -11.32 6.51
C GLU A 50 14.20 -12.66 7.10
N GLN A 51 13.34 -13.68 7.09
CA GLN A 51 13.69 -15.01 7.60
C GLN A 51 14.81 -15.66 6.78
N LYS A 52 14.75 -15.57 5.45
CA LYS A 52 15.82 -16.10 4.57
C LYS A 52 17.16 -15.43 4.84
N THR A 53 17.16 -14.11 4.98
CA THR A 53 18.37 -13.33 5.28
C THR A 53 18.97 -13.73 6.62
N LYS A 54 18.15 -13.88 7.68
CA LYS A 54 18.62 -14.34 8.99
C LYS A 54 19.31 -15.72 8.93
N HIS A 55 18.73 -16.66 8.18
CA HIS A 55 19.36 -17.98 8.00
C HIS A 55 20.69 -17.91 7.26
N LEU A 56 20.81 -17.02 6.26
CA LEU A 56 22.06 -16.81 5.54
C LEU A 56 23.13 -16.17 6.43
N GLU A 57 22.78 -15.13 7.19
CA GLU A 57 23.66 -14.47 8.15
C GLU A 57 24.18 -15.47 9.20
N GLU A 58 23.31 -16.33 9.72
CA GLU A 58 23.69 -17.33 10.71
C GLU A 58 24.66 -18.39 10.14
N GLN A 59 24.48 -18.79 8.88
CA GLN A 59 25.41 -19.70 8.20
C GLN A 59 26.79 -19.03 7.98
N ILE A 60 26.80 -17.78 7.51
CA ILE A 60 28.05 -17.02 7.33
C ILE A 60 28.78 -16.85 8.66
N ARG A 61 28.04 -16.52 9.74
CA ARG A 61 28.62 -16.41 11.09
C ARG A 61 29.28 -17.72 11.53
N LYS A 62 28.60 -18.86 11.37
CA LYS A 62 29.15 -20.18 11.72
C LYS A 62 30.41 -20.54 10.92
N VAL A 63 30.46 -20.20 9.63
CA VAL A 63 31.65 -20.41 8.78
C VAL A 63 32.81 -19.52 9.23
N ASN A 64 32.55 -18.24 9.51
CA ASN A 64 33.58 -17.29 9.97
C ASN A 64 34.14 -17.67 11.36
N GLU A 65 33.31 -18.17 12.26
CA GLU A 65 33.74 -18.68 13.57
C GLU A 65 34.65 -19.91 13.43
N LYS A 66 34.30 -20.85 12.54
CA LYS A 66 35.15 -22.02 12.23
C LYS A 66 36.48 -21.66 11.55
N THR A 67 36.51 -20.59 10.76
CA THR A 67 37.73 -20.16 10.03
C THR A 67 38.68 -19.37 10.94
N LYS A 68 38.19 -18.86 12.08
CA LYS A 68 38.98 -18.15 13.09
C LYS A 68 39.52 -19.05 14.21
N GLN A 69 39.10 -20.31 14.28
CA GLN A 69 39.72 -21.35 15.12
C GLN A 69 40.80 -22.08 14.34
#